data_AF-A0A2S8BA06-F1
#
_entry.id   AF-A0A2S8BA06-F1
#
_cell.length_a   1.000
_cell.length_b   1.000
_cell.length_c   1.000
_cell.angle_alpha   90.00
_cell.angle_beta   90.00
_cell.angle_gamma   90.00
#
_symmetry.space_group_name_H-M   'P 1'
#
loop_
_entity.id
_entity.type
_entity.pdbx_description
1 polymer ?
#
loop_
_entity_poly.entity_id
_entity_poly.type
_entity_poly.pdbx_seq_one_letter_code
_entity_poly.pdbx_strand_id
1 'polypeptide(L)' 'MLKTKDAFRAIGVGSTTGFKLIARGDLEAVKLGGDRGATRITSESIRAYVDKLRGQGDAA' A
#
# COMPACT_ATOMS: atom_id res chain seq x y z
N MET A 1 1.66 -3.79 10.20
CA MET A 1 2.22 -2.67 9.41
C MET A 1 3.56 -3.08 8.81
N LEU A 2 3.83 -2.70 7.56
CA LEU A 2 5.03 -3.09 6.80
C LEU A 2 5.86 -1.86 6.41
N LYS A 3 7.18 -2.04 6.15
CA LYS A 3 7.94 -1.00 5.44
C LYS A 3 7.36 -0.83 4.05
N THR A 4 7.44 0.38 3.49
CA THR A 4 7.00 0.67 2.12
C THR A 4 7.53 -0.35 1.11
N LYS A 5 8.83 -0.66 1.15
CA LYS A 5 9.44 -1.66 0.25
C LYS A 5 8.81 -3.05 0.38
N ASP A 6 8.56 -3.51 1.59
CA ASP A 6 7.99 -4.84 1.84
C ASP A 6 6.51 -4.90 1.46
N ALA A 7 5.76 -3.83 1.73
CA ALA A 7 4.37 -3.69 1.34
C ALA A 7 4.21 -3.72 -0.18
N PHE A 8 5.03 -2.97 -0.91
CA PHE A 8 4.97 -2.94 -2.38
C PHE A 8 5.33 -4.29 -2.99
N ARG A 9 6.34 -4.97 -2.43
CA ARG A 9 6.70 -6.32 -2.83
C ARG A 9 5.57 -7.31 -2.59
N ALA A 10 4.84 -7.19 -1.48
CA ALA A 10 3.73 -8.09 -1.14
C ALA A 10 2.58 -8.04 -2.15
N ILE A 11 2.38 -6.91 -2.83
CA ILE A 11 1.35 -6.73 -3.87
C ILE A 11 1.93 -6.70 -5.29
N GLY A 12 3.22 -7.05 -5.45
CA GLY A 12 3.86 -7.16 -6.76
C GLY A 12 4.09 -5.83 -7.50
N VAL A 13 4.10 -4.69 -6.81
CA VAL A 13 4.29 -3.37 -7.45
C VAL A 13 5.69 -2.80 -7.21
N GLY A 14 6.19 -2.05 -8.19
CA GLY A 14 7.42 -1.26 -8.04
C GLY A 14 7.22 -0.06 -7.11
N SER A 15 8.32 0.52 -6.62
CA SER A 15 8.31 1.67 -5.71
C SER A 15 7.56 2.88 -6.26
N THR A 16 7.78 3.23 -7.53
CA THR A 16 7.07 4.35 -8.19
C THR A 16 5.55 4.16 -8.17
N THR A 17 5.08 2.96 -8.52
CA THR A 17 3.64 2.63 -8.50
C THR A 17 3.11 2.61 -7.07
N GLY A 18 3.86 2.01 -6.14
CA GLY A 18 3.50 2.00 -4.73
C GLY A 18 3.29 3.40 -4.14
N PHE A 19 4.17 4.35 -4.44
CA PHE A 19 4.00 5.74 -4.01
C PHE A 19 2.82 6.44 -4.71
N LYS A 20 2.52 6.11 -5.97
CA LYS A 20 1.31 6.59 -6.64
C LYS A 20 0.03 6.08 -5.96
N LEU A 21 0.00 4.83 -5.51
CA LEU A 21 -1.14 4.27 -4.78
C LEU A 21 -1.35 4.98 -3.44
N ILE A 22 -0.26 5.29 -2.72
CA ILE A 22 -0.34 6.11 -1.51
C ILE A 22 -0.88 7.51 -1.82
N ALA A 23 -0.35 8.18 -2.85
CA ALA A 23 -0.79 9.51 -3.24
C ALA A 23 -2.26 9.56 -3.70
N ARG A 24 -2.78 8.46 -4.26
CA ARG A 24 -4.19 8.31 -4.66
C ARG A 24 -5.11 7.90 -3.51
N GLY A 25 -4.57 7.55 -2.35
CA GLY A 25 -5.34 7.05 -1.20
C GLY A 25 -5.73 5.57 -1.29
N ASP A 26 -5.23 4.83 -2.29
CA ASP A 26 -5.47 3.37 -2.39
C ASP A 26 -4.67 2.57 -1.34
N LEU A 27 -3.56 3.13 -0.84
CA LEU A 27 -2.77 2.57 0.26
C LEU A 27 -2.62 3.59 1.38
N GLU A 28 -2.86 3.15 2.61
CA GLU A 28 -2.74 4.01 3.78
C GLU A 28 -1.32 3.93 4.35
N ALA A 29 -0.66 5.09 4.41
CA ALA A 29 0.68 5.24 4.92
C ALA A 29 0.70 6.05 6.22
N VAL A 30 1.33 5.48 7.25
CA VAL A 30 1.51 6.10 8.56
C VAL A 30 2.98 6.47 8.73
N LYS A 31 3.25 7.72 9.13
CA LYS A 31 4.60 8.19 9.45
C LYS A 31 4.87 7.98 10.94
N LEU A 32 5.80 7.08 11.28
CA LEU A 32 6.17 6.79 12.67
C LEU A 32 7.42 7.60 13.06
N GLY A 33 7.25 8.65 13.89
CA GLY A 33 8.38 9.36 14.53
C GLY A 33 8.71 10.75 13.97
N GLY A 34 7.72 11.63 13.80
CA GLY A 34 7.93 13.04 13.42
C GLY A 34 8.62 13.21 12.06
N ASP A 35 9.48 14.22 11.91
CA ASP A 35 10.04 14.60 10.61
C ASP A 35 10.97 13.56 9.99
N ARG A 36 11.74 12.82 10.80
CA ARG A 36 12.59 11.70 10.35
C ARG A 36 11.92 10.33 10.51
N GLY A 37 10.61 10.32 10.73
CA GLY A 37 9.86 9.11 10.98
C GLY A 37 9.83 8.15 9.79
N ALA A 38 9.81 6.85 10.06
CA ALA A 38 9.70 5.83 9.03
C ALA A 38 8.26 5.74 8.52
N THR A 39 8.07 5.82 7.20
CA THR A 39 6.77 5.54 6.57
C THR A 39 6.46 4.05 6.58
N ARG A 40 5.29 3.70 7.09
CA ARG A 40 4.78 2.33 7.17
C ARG A 40 3.43 2.22 6.51
N ILE A 41 3.15 1.09 5.86
CA ILE A 41 1.86 0.81 5.25
C ILE A 41 1.05 -0.09 6.19
N THR A 42 -0.24 0.24 6.37
CA THR A 42 -1.14 -0.56 7.21
C THR A 42 -1.44 -1.90 6.54
N SER A 43 -1.53 -2.96 7.34
CA SER A 43 -1.82 -4.28 6.79
C SER A 43 -3.28 -4.38 6.30
N GLU A 44 -4.19 -3.60 6.88
CA GLU A 44 -5.58 -3.50 6.45
C GLU A 44 -5.71 -2.83 5.07
N SER A 45 -5.02 -1.71 4.81
CA SER A 45 -5.10 -1.07 3.49
C SER A 45 -4.56 -1.94 2.37
N ILE A 46 -3.52 -2.72 2.64
CA ILE A 46 -3.00 -3.72 1.68
C ILE A 46 -4.07 -4.77 1.37
N ARG A 47 -4.75 -5.31 2.39
CA ARG A 47 -5.82 -6.30 2.20
C ARG A 47 -6.98 -5.71 1.41
N ALA A 48 -7.46 -4.54 1.81
CA ALA A 48 -8.53 -3.83 1.13
C ALA A 48 -8.19 -3.57 -0.35
N TYR A 49 -6.94 -3.19 -0.65
CA TYR A 49 -6.47 -3.01 -2.02
C TYR A 49 -6.49 -4.32 -2.81
N VAL A 50 -6.02 -5.43 -2.23
CA VAL A 50 -6.04 -6.75 -2.89
C VAL A 50 -7.48 -7.23 -3.11
N ASP A 51 -8.36 -7.04 -2.14
CA ASP A 51 -9.77 -7.42 -2.25
C ASP A 51 -10.49 -6.62 -3.33
N LYS A 52 -10.18 -5.31 -3.46
CA LYS A 52 -10.65 -4.47 -4.57
C LYS A 52 -10.18 -5.00 -5.93
N LEU A 53 -8.93 -5.44 -6.05
CA LEU A 53 -8.41 -6.03 -7.29
C LEU A 53 -9.09 -7.35 -7.64
N ARG A 54 -9.38 -8.19 -6.64
CA ARG A 54 -10.10 -9.45 -6.85
C ARG A 54 -11.54 -9.21 -7.31
N GLY A 55 -12.25 -8.29 -6.67
CA GLY A 55 -13.62 -7.92 -7.08
C GLY A 55 -13.69 -7.22 -8.45
N GLN A 56 -12.59 -6.66 -8.94
CA GLN A 56 -12.49 -6.15 -10.33
C GLN A 56 -12.22 -7.26 -11.34
N GLY A 57 -11.63 -8.39 -10.91
CA GLY A 57 -11.36 -9.56 -11.74
C GLY A 57 -12.55 -10.50 -11.90
N ASP A 58 -13.45 -10.56 -10.90
CA ASP A 58 -14.68 -11.38 -10.93
C ASP A 58 -15.84 -10.74 -11.72
N ALA A 59 -15.60 -9.59 -12.36
CA ALA A 59 -16.57 -8.90 -13.23
C ALA A 59 -16.26 -9.06 -14.74
N ALA A 60 -15.48 -10.07 -15.12
CA ALA A 60 -15.08 -10.36 -16.50
C ALA A 60 -15.55 -11.75 -16.96
#